data_AF-A0A399QH47-F1
#
_entry.id   AF-A0A399QH47-F1
#
_cell.length_a   1.000
_cell.length_b   1.000
_cell.length_c   1.000
_cell.angle_alpha   90.00
_cell.angle_beta   90.00
_cell.angle_gamma   90.00
#
_symmetry.space_group_name_H-M   'P 1'
#
loop_
_entity.id
_entity.type
_entity.pdbx_description
1 polymer ?
#
loop_
_entity_poly.entity_id
_entity_poly.type
_entity_poly.pdbx_seq_one_letter_code
_entity_poly.pdbx_strand_id
1 'polypeptide(L)'
;MSGTGPGDPGERLPVDPASALDADGAPLDMAALADYLDRGRTPRIAAYEDDPETRNALRALERIRDLGRELVQVEAEEADAPGDDFFRGVLAHISRESRAGRDIPLSHPDPAVSLALTEGAVRTLVRQAGDEVPGVLVG
;
A
#
# COMPACT_ATOMS: atom_id res chain seq x y z
N MET A 1 -43.33 -11.83 -33.58
CA MET A 1 -42.90 -12.58 -32.39
C MET A 1 -41.41 -12.32 -32.22
N SER A 2 -41.04 -11.28 -31.48
CA SER A 2 -39.64 -10.92 -31.25
C SER A 2 -39.15 -11.62 -29.99
N GLY A 3 -38.07 -12.37 -30.12
CA GLY A 3 -37.42 -13.08 -29.02
C GLY A 3 -36.72 -12.11 -28.09
N THR A 4 -37.05 -12.21 -26.80
CA THR A 4 -36.30 -11.63 -25.69
C THR A 4 -35.03 -12.46 -25.51
N GLY A 5 -33.87 -11.89 -25.82
CA GLY A 5 -32.57 -12.49 -25.51
C GLY A 5 -32.32 -12.54 -24.00
N PRO A 6 -31.52 -13.50 -23.51
CA PRO A 6 -31.21 -13.62 -22.09
C PRO A 6 -30.35 -12.43 -21.65
N GLY A 7 -30.72 -11.81 -20.52
CA GLY A 7 -30.00 -10.69 -19.93
C GLY A 7 -28.53 -11.04 -19.66
N ASP A 8 -27.66 -10.08 -19.94
CA ASP A 8 -26.23 -10.15 -19.68
C ASP A 8 -25.96 -10.36 -18.18
N PRO A 9 -25.22 -11.41 -17.76
CA PRO A 9 -24.84 -11.62 -16.36
C PRO A 9 -23.77 -10.64 -15.85
N GLY A 10 -23.31 -9.70 -16.69
CA GLY A 10 -22.23 -8.76 -16.40
C GLY A 10 -22.62 -7.42 -15.76
N GLU A 11 -23.90 -7.05 -15.70
CA GLU A 11 -24.31 -5.74 -15.15
C GLU A 11 -24.41 -5.78 -13.61
N ARG A 12 -23.28 -6.08 -12.94
CA ARG A 12 -23.12 -5.71 -11.54
C ARG A 12 -22.92 -4.21 -11.51
N LEU A 13 -23.97 -3.49 -11.08
CA LEU A 13 -23.91 -2.07 -10.75
C LEU A 13 -22.62 -1.80 -9.94
N PRO A 14 -21.83 -0.76 -10.25
CA PRO A 14 -20.77 -0.33 -9.35
C PRO A 14 -21.42 -0.08 -7.99
N VAL A 15 -21.08 -0.91 -7.01
CA VAL A 15 -21.45 -0.65 -5.62
C VAL A 15 -20.65 0.59 -5.27
N ASP A 16 -21.30 1.75 -5.33
CA ASP A 16 -20.68 2.97 -4.86
C ASP A 16 -20.31 2.75 -3.39
N PRO A 17 -19.02 2.70 -3.03
CA PRO A 17 -18.61 2.49 -1.64
C PRO A 17 -19.15 3.59 -0.72
N ALA A 18 -19.64 4.72 -1.26
CA ALA A 18 -20.25 5.81 -0.53
C ALA A 18 -21.76 5.64 -0.24
N SER A 19 -22.41 4.56 -0.71
CA SER A 19 -23.88 4.39 -0.55
C SER A 19 -24.30 3.47 0.61
N ALA A 20 -23.35 3.02 1.44
CA ALA A 20 -23.69 2.29 2.66
C ALA A 20 -24.21 3.29 3.70
N LEU A 21 -25.54 3.38 3.85
CA LEU A 21 -26.19 4.21 4.86
C LEU A 21 -26.47 3.37 6.11
N ASP A 22 -26.43 3.99 7.29
CA ASP A 22 -26.91 3.39 8.55
C ASP A 22 -28.45 3.44 8.64
N ALA A 23 -29.00 2.90 9.73
CA ALA A 23 -30.45 2.89 9.97
C ALA A 23 -31.08 4.30 10.04
N ASP A 24 -30.29 5.34 10.34
CA ASP A 24 -30.73 6.73 10.38
C ASP A 24 -30.56 7.45 9.02
N GLY A 25 -30.06 6.74 8.00
CA GLY A 25 -29.83 7.27 6.66
C GLY A 25 -28.56 8.11 6.53
N ALA A 26 -27.67 8.09 7.54
CA ALA A 26 -26.38 8.73 7.49
C ALA A 26 -25.34 7.83 6.81
N PRO A 27 -24.33 8.38 6.12
CA PRO A 27 -23.26 7.57 5.52
C PRO A 27 -22.49 6.79 6.59
N LEU A 28 -22.29 5.50 6.36
CA LEU A 28 -21.43 4.66 7.18
C LEU A 28 -19.97 5.08 7.02
N ASP A 29 -19.29 5.30 8.14
CA ASP A 29 -17.85 5.53 8.17
C ASP A 29 -17.11 4.19 7.97
N MET A 30 -16.84 3.86 6.71
CA MET A 30 -16.15 2.63 6.32
C MET A 30 -14.74 2.53 6.91
N ALA A 31 -14.05 3.65 7.12
CA ALA A 31 -12.71 3.65 7.73
C ALA A 31 -12.80 3.26 9.21
N ALA A 32 -13.76 3.82 9.95
CA ALA A 32 -13.99 3.46 11.34
C ALA A 32 -14.41 1.99 11.51
N LEU A 33 -15.17 1.43 10.56
CA LEU A 33 -15.53 0.00 10.56
C LEU A 33 -14.32 -0.90 10.26
N ALA A 34 -13.44 -0.50 9.33
CA ALA A 34 -12.19 -1.21 9.08
C ALA A 34 -11.30 -1.20 10.33
N ASP A 35 -11.10 -0.03 10.96
CA ASP A 35 -10.35 0.11 12.21
C ASP A 35 -10.94 -0.73 13.35
N TYR A 36 -12.27 -0.86 13.40
CA TYR A 36 -12.97 -1.71 14.37
C TYR A 36 -12.72 -3.20 14.13
N LEU A 37 -12.72 -3.60 12.87
CA LEU A 37 -12.40 -4.97 12.49
C LEU A 37 -10.93 -5.29 12.77
N ASP A 38 -10.01 -4.37 12.48
CA ASP A 38 -8.57 -4.55 12.67
C ASP A 38 -8.16 -4.72 14.13
N ARG A 39 -8.84 -4.03 15.07
CA ARG A 39 -8.66 -4.26 16.50
C ARG A 39 -9.40 -5.49 17.05
N GLY A 40 -9.92 -6.35 16.18
CA GLY A 40 -10.62 -7.58 16.57
C GLY A 40 -11.92 -7.32 17.31
N ARG A 41 -12.65 -6.24 16.96
CA ARG A 41 -13.94 -5.89 17.53
C ARG A 41 -13.93 -5.68 19.06
N THR A 42 -12.79 -5.25 19.60
CA THR A 42 -12.58 -5.06 21.04
C THR A 42 -12.16 -3.62 21.35
N PRO A 43 -12.85 -2.89 22.27
CA PRO A 43 -14.08 -3.29 22.95
C PRO A 43 -15.28 -3.32 21.99
N ARG A 44 -16.31 -4.10 22.34
CA ARG A 44 -17.56 -4.20 21.56
C ARG A 44 -18.22 -2.81 21.46
N ILE A 45 -18.59 -2.42 20.24
CA ILE A 45 -19.37 -1.20 19.99
C ILE A 45 -20.80 -1.62 19.62
N ALA A 46 -21.75 -1.36 20.52
CA ALA A 46 -23.16 -1.74 20.32
C ALA A 46 -23.74 -1.18 19.02
N ALA A 47 -23.46 0.09 18.71
CA ALA A 47 -23.91 0.75 17.48
C ALA A 47 -23.46 0.00 16.21
N TYR A 48 -22.31 -0.68 16.21
CA TYR A 48 -21.82 -1.41 15.05
C TYR A 48 -22.34 -2.85 14.97
N GLU A 49 -22.68 -3.43 16.11
CA GLU A 49 -22.98 -4.85 16.23
C GLU A 49 -24.48 -5.14 16.32
N ASP A 50 -25.28 -4.17 16.73
CA ASP A 50 -26.72 -4.35 16.85
C ASP A 50 -27.43 -3.88 15.56
N ASP A 51 -26.87 -2.87 14.89
CA ASP A 51 -27.35 -2.31 13.63
C ASP A 51 -27.18 -3.29 12.42
N PRO A 52 -28.25 -3.61 11.67
CA PRO A 52 -28.19 -4.51 10.51
C PRO A 52 -27.28 -4.04 9.38
N GLU A 53 -27.33 -2.77 9.05
CA GLU A 53 -26.60 -2.14 7.96
C GLU A 53 -25.10 -2.17 8.24
N THR A 54 -24.71 -1.75 9.44
CA THR A 54 -23.33 -1.79 9.90
C THR A 54 -22.81 -3.23 9.97
N ARG A 55 -23.61 -4.19 10.44
CA ARG A 55 -23.24 -5.61 10.41
C ARG A 55 -23.07 -6.15 8.99
N ASN A 56 -23.84 -5.66 8.01
CA ASN A 56 -23.67 -6.04 6.61
C ASN A 56 -22.35 -5.50 6.05
N ALA A 57 -22.02 -4.25 6.36
CA ALA A 57 -20.74 -3.63 6.00
C ALA A 57 -19.55 -4.37 6.63
N LEU A 58 -19.60 -4.66 7.93
CA LEU A 58 -18.56 -5.45 8.61
C LEU A 58 -18.37 -6.84 7.99
N ARG A 59 -19.46 -7.54 7.69
CA ARG A 59 -19.38 -8.85 7.00
C ARG A 59 -18.78 -8.74 5.59
N ALA A 60 -19.02 -7.64 4.89
CA ALA A 60 -18.41 -7.42 3.57
C ALA A 60 -16.90 -7.18 3.70
N LEU A 61 -16.47 -6.34 4.65
CA LEU A 61 -15.05 -6.09 4.95
C LEU A 61 -14.33 -7.38 5.37
N GLU A 62 -14.95 -8.21 6.21
CA GLU A 62 -14.40 -9.51 6.61
C GLU A 62 -14.15 -10.42 5.41
N ARG A 63 -15.13 -10.57 4.51
CA ARG A 63 -14.97 -11.41 3.31
C ARG A 63 -13.81 -10.94 2.42
N ILE A 64 -13.66 -9.62 2.24
CA ILE A 64 -12.57 -9.05 1.45
C ILE A 64 -11.22 -9.36 2.12
N ARG A 65 -11.13 -9.20 3.44
CA ARG A 65 -9.92 -9.48 4.21
C ARG A 65 -9.53 -10.95 4.17
N ASP A 66 -10.50 -11.84 4.30
CA ASP A 66 -10.28 -13.28 4.26
C ASP A 66 -9.78 -13.72 2.88
N LEU A 67 -10.40 -13.21 1.81
CA LEU A 67 -9.94 -13.46 0.45
C LEU A 67 -8.52 -12.91 0.22
N GLY A 68 -8.22 -11.70 0.70
CA GLY A 68 -6.89 -11.12 0.61
C GLY A 68 -5.83 -11.97 1.33
N ARG A 69 -6.18 -12.51 2.51
CA ARG A 69 -5.30 -13.42 3.25
C ARG A 69 -5.08 -14.73 2.51
N GLU A 70 -6.12 -15.29 1.93
CA GLU A 70 -6.03 -16.52 1.12
C GLU A 70 -5.09 -16.32 -0.06
N LEU A 71 -5.21 -15.22 -0.80
CA LEU A 71 -4.33 -14.90 -1.94
C LEU A 71 -2.85 -14.78 -1.50
N VAL A 72 -2.59 -14.06 -0.42
CA VAL A 72 -1.22 -13.92 0.14
C VAL A 72 -0.68 -15.27 0.60
N GLN A 73 -1.53 -16.13 1.19
CA GLN A 73 -1.13 -17.45 1.63
C GLN A 73 -0.77 -18.36 0.44
N VAL A 74 -1.56 -18.33 -0.64
CA VAL A 74 -1.26 -19.06 -1.88
C VAL A 74 0.07 -18.60 -2.47
N GLU A 75 0.29 -17.28 -2.56
CA GLU A 75 1.55 -16.72 -3.04
C GLU A 75 2.74 -17.15 -2.16
N ALA A 76 2.56 -17.17 -0.83
CA ALA A 76 3.58 -17.62 0.10
C ALA A 76 3.87 -19.12 0.01
N GLU A 77 2.89 -19.95 -0.35
CA GLU A 77 3.05 -21.39 -0.57
C GLU A 77 3.76 -21.70 -1.89
N GLU A 78 3.55 -20.87 -2.92
CA GLU A 78 4.23 -20.97 -4.21
C GLU A 78 5.62 -20.34 -4.20
N ALA A 79 5.88 -19.40 -3.29
CA ALA A 79 7.17 -18.76 -3.13
C ALA A 79 8.19 -19.70 -2.49
N ASP A 80 9.38 -19.78 -3.10
CA ASP A 80 10.53 -20.38 -2.44
C ASP A 80 10.87 -19.60 -1.16
N ALA A 81 11.18 -20.33 -0.09
CA ALA A 81 11.65 -19.71 1.15
C ALA A 81 12.84 -18.78 0.83
N PRO A 82 12.85 -17.53 1.32
CA PRO A 82 13.94 -16.61 1.04
C PRO A 82 15.26 -17.23 1.47
N GLY A 83 16.13 -17.53 0.51
CA GLY A 83 17.43 -18.10 0.79
C GLY A 83 18.33 -17.13 1.55
N ASP A 84 19.42 -17.63 2.11
CA ASP A 84 20.42 -16.81 2.85
C ASP A 84 20.93 -15.60 2.04
N ASP A 85 20.93 -15.70 0.70
CA ASP A 85 21.34 -14.63 -0.20
C ASP A 85 20.36 -13.43 -0.21
N PHE A 86 19.07 -13.66 0.02
CA PHE A 86 18.08 -12.58 0.17
C PHE A 86 18.41 -11.70 1.37
N PHE A 87 18.63 -12.33 2.53
CA PHE A 87 18.97 -11.61 3.76
C PHE A 87 20.34 -10.94 3.68
N ARG A 88 21.33 -11.59 3.05
CA ARG A 88 22.63 -10.96 2.76
C ARG A 88 22.47 -9.74 1.86
N GLY A 89 21.60 -9.80 0.85
CA GLY A 89 21.28 -8.68 -0.04
C GLY A 89 20.67 -7.50 0.72
N VAL A 90 19.64 -7.76 1.53
CA VAL A 90 18.97 -6.75 2.37
C VAL A 90 19.96 -6.11 3.34
N LEU A 91 20.73 -6.92 4.09
CA LEU A 91 21.71 -6.40 5.04
C LEU A 91 22.84 -5.62 4.36
N ALA A 92 23.26 -6.03 3.16
CA ALA A 92 24.24 -5.27 2.38
C ALA A 92 23.68 -3.94 1.87
N HIS A 93 22.38 -3.88 1.55
CA HIS A 93 21.69 -2.64 1.18
C HIS A 93 21.58 -1.69 2.38
N ILE A 94 21.05 -2.17 3.51
CA ILE A 94 20.95 -1.41 4.75
C ILE A 94 22.34 -0.95 5.22
N SER A 95 23.38 -1.79 5.13
CA SER A 95 24.75 -1.41 5.51
C SER A 95 25.38 -0.36 4.60
N ARG A 96 24.90 -0.25 3.36
CA ARG A 96 25.29 0.82 2.42
C ARG A 96 24.55 2.12 2.76
N GLU A 97 23.26 2.04 3.07
CA GLU A 97 22.42 3.21 3.39
C GLU A 97 22.66 3.74 4.81
N SER A 98 23.03 2.89 5.76
CA SER A 98 23.25 3.23 7.17
C SER A 98 24.61 3.88 7.42
N ARG A 99 25.56 3.81 6.49
CA ARG A 99 26.77 4.64 6.59
C ARG A 99 26.32 6.08 6.37
N ALA A 100 26.59 6.96 7.32
CA ALA A 100 26.47 8.40 7.12
C ALA A 100 27.08 8.73 5.74
N GLY A 101 26.26 9.28 4.84
CA GLY A 101 26.57 9.36 3.41
C GLY A 101 28.00 9.87 3.20
N ARG A 102 28.74 9.21 2.30
CA ARG A 102 30.14 9.54 2.06
C ARG A 102 30.26 10.95 1.47
N ASP A 103 31.32 11.66 1.82
CA ASP A 103 31.75 12.88 1.13
C ASP A 103 32.44 12.54 -0.20
N ILE A 104 31.91 13.08 -1.29
CA ILE A 104 32.44 13.03 -2.66
C ILE A 104 33.28 14.30 -2.86
N PRO A 105 34.62 14.18 -2.99
CA PRO A 105 35.48 15.35 -3.12
C PRO A 105 35.32 16.02 -4.48
N LEU A 106 35.34 17.36 -4.49
CA LEU A 106 35.35 18.17 -5.70
C LEU A 106 36.73 18.81 -5.88
N SER A 107 37.30 18.66 -7.08
CA SER A 107 38.60 19.26 -7.41
C SER A 107 38.51 20.78 -7.56
N HIS A 108 39.48 21.50 -7.00
CA HIS A 108 39.62 22.94 -7.15
C HIS A 108 41.06 23.29 -7.58
N PRO A 109 41.27 24.30 -8.45
CA PRO A 109 42.61 24.66 -8.94
C PRO A 109 43.55 25.23 -7.87
N ASP A 110 42.99 25.79 -6.78
CA ASP A 110 43.75 26.17 -5.59
C ASP A 110 43.92 24.96 -4.64
N PRO A 111 45.15 24.48 -4.36
CA PRO A 111 45.39 23.33 -3.51
C PRO A 111 45.09 23.56 -2.02
N ALA A 112 44.88 24.82 -1.59
CA ALA A 112 44.46 25.14 -0.23
C ALA A 112 42.95 24.96 0.00
N VAL A 113 42.16 24.72 -1.05
CA VAL A 113 40.71 24.62 -1.01
C VAL A 113 40.27 23.16 -1.08
N SER A 114 39.48 22.72 -0.08
CA SER A 114 38.84 21.40 -0.07
C SER A 114 37.33 21.57 -0.14
N LEU A 115 36.71 20.99 -1.18
CA LEU A 115 35.27 20.99 -1.40
C LEU A 115 34.75 19.55 -1.42
N ALA A 116 33.57 19.31 -0.86
CA ALA A 116 32.92 18.00 -0.89
C ALA A 116 31.40 18.14 -1.01
N LEU A 117 30.79 17.16 -1.68
CA LEU A 117 29.34 16.95 -1.71
C LEU A 117 29.00 15.66 -0.98
N THR A 118 27.92 15.65 -0.23
CA THR A 118 27.45 14.39 0.36
C THR A 118 26.85 13.50 -0.72
N GLU A 119 27.01 12.19 -0.60
CA GLU A 119 26.38 11.21 -1.49
C GLU A 119 24.85 11.42 -1.56
N GLY A 120 24.22 11.78 -0.43
CA GLY A 120 22.80 12.13 -0.38
C GLY A 120 22.45 13.31 -1.30
N ALA A 121 23.26 14.38 -1.29
CA ALA A 121 23.04 15.51 -2.18
C ALA A 121 23.14 15.13 -3.66
N VAL A 122 24.10 14.26 -4.02
CA VAL A 122 24.24 13.76 -5.39
C VAL A 122 23.04 12.88 -5.78
N ARG A 123 22.59 11.97 -4.92
CA ARG A 123 21.40 11.15 -5.15
C ARG A 123 20.14 12.00 -5.34
N THR A 124 19.97 13.05 -4.54
CA THR A 124 18.85 13.99 -4.69
C THR A 124 18.90 14.70 -6.04
N LEU A 125 20.08 15.16 -6.49
CA LEU A 125 20.21 15.81 -7.80
C LEU A 125 19.85 14.87 -8.96
N VAL A 126 20.31 13.61 -8.91
CA VAL A 126 19.99 12.61 -9.95
C VAL A 126 18.49 12.32 -9.97
N ARG A 127 17.85 12.19 -8.80
CA ARG A 127 16.42 11.97 -8.71
C ARG A 127 15.61 13.15 -9.25
N GLN A 128 15.97 14.38 -8.87
CA GLN A 128 15.32 15.60 -9.38
C GLN A 128 15.39 15.68 -10.91
N ALA A 129 16.55 15.38 -11.50
CA ALA A 129 16.70 15.33 -12.94
C ALA A 129 15.87 14.20 -13.58
N GLY A 130 15.73 13.06 -12.91
CA GLY A 130 14.88 11.95 -13.37
C GLY A 130 13.38 12.29 -13.33
N ASP A 131 12.92 12.97 -12.29
CA ASP A 131 11.51 13.39 -12.13
C ASP A 131 11.05 14.36 -13.25
N GLU A 132 11.99 15.06 -13.90
CA GLU A 132 11.72 15.92 -15.06
C GLU A 132 11.54 15.14 -16.38
N VAL A 133 11.88 13.84 -16.42
CA VAL A 133 11.82 13.01 -17.63
C VAL A 133 10.62 12.05 -17.57
N PRO A 134 9.61 12.21 -18.46
CA PRO A 134 8.44 11.34 -18.48
C PRO A 134 8.82 9.87 -18.70
N GLY A 135 8.30 8.99 -17.85
CA GLY A 135 8.50 7.54 -17.97
C GLY A 135 9.80 7.00 -17.38
N VAL A 136 10.62 7.83 -16.72
CA VAL A 136 11.83 7.41 -16.00
C VAL A 136 11.53 7.27 -14.50
N LEU A 137 12.03 6.19 -13.90
CA LEU A 137 12.02 5.95 -12.46
C LEU A 137 13.47 5.82 -11.97
N VAL A 138 13.86 6.60 -10.96
CA VAL A 138 15.18 6.52 -10.31
C VAL A 138 15.01 5.89 -8.93
N GLY A 139 15.72 4.78 -8.68
CA GLY A 139 15.74 4.04 -7.41
C GLY A 139 17.15 3.72 -6.92
#